data_AF-A0A3D2Y1P8-F1
#
_entry.id   AF-A0A3D2Y1P8-F1
#
_cell.length_a   1.000
_cell.length_b   1.000
_cell.length_c   1.000
_cell.angle_alpha   90.00
_cell.angle_beta   90.00
_cell.angle_gamma   90.00
#
_symmetry.space_group_name_H-M   'P 1'
#
loop_
_entity.id
_entity.type
_entity.pdbx_description
1 polymer ?
#
loop_
_entity_poly.entity_id
_entity_poly.type
_entity_poly.pdbx_seq_one_letter_code
_entity_poly.pdbx_strand_id
1 'polypeptide(L)'
;MYLYHFGIRELPFTLTPNTSYFFGLPSHNEAMQVLLTALKTGEGFIKVTGEVGTGKTLICRKLLNELPDYFVAAYVPNPMLSPTELRRAVANELG
;
A
#
# COMPACT_ATOMS: atom_id res chain seq x y z
N MET A 1 -6.33 8.24 -29.25
CA MET A 1 -5.76 9.53 -29.71
C MET A 1 -4.59 10.00 -28.83
N TYR A 2 -4.80 10.17 -27.51
CA TYR A 2 -3.75 10.59 -26.57
C TYR A 2 -2.55 9.62 -26.49
N LEU A 3 -2.82 8.32 -26.28
CA LEU A 3 -1.79 7.28 -26.18
C LEU A 3 -0.87 7.21 -27.42
N TYR A 4 -1.48 7.23 -28.61
CA TYR A 4 -0.76 7.20 -29.88
C TYR A 4 0.09 8.45 -30.11
N HIS A 5 -0.45 9.64 -29.79
CA HIS A 5 0.26 10.91 -29.95
C HIS A 5 1.52 10.99 -29.08
N PHE A 6 1.46 10.49 -27.84
CA PHE A 6 2.58 10.50 -26.90
C PHE A 6 3.42 9.22 -26.89
N GLY A 7 3.08 8.21 -27.71
CA GLY A 7 3.80 6.94 -27.78
C GLY A 7 3.74 6.09 -26.50
N ILE A 8 2.74 6.33 -25.65
CA ILE A 8 2.58 5.65 -24.35
C ILE A 8 1.53 4.55 -24.44
N ARG A 9 1.70 3.49 -23.64
CA ARG A 9 0.85 2.28 -23.70
C ARG A 9 -0.40 2.37 -22.84
N GLU A 10 -0.40 3.26 -21.85
CA GLU A 10 -1.48 3.43 -20.89
C GLU A 10 -1.66 4.91 -20.52
N LEU A 11 -2.82 5.23 -19.97
CA LEU A 11 -3.15 6.59 -19.57
C LEU A 11 -2.25 7.01 -18.40
N PRO A 12 -1.49 8.10 -18.51
CA PRO A 12 -0.71 8.61 -17.40
C PRO A 12 -1.63 9.34 -16.41
N PHE A 13 -1.17 9.46 -15.15
CA PHE A 13 -1.85 10.22 -14.09
C PHE A 13 -3.26 9.70 -13.72
N THR A 14 -3.44 8.37 -13.69
CA THR A 14 -4.67 7.76 -13.16
C THR A 14 -4.85 8.06 -11.68
N LEU A 15 -6.11 8.16 -11.23
CA LEU A 15 -6.44 8.39 -9.82
C LEU A 15 -5.93 7.28 -8.90
N THR A 16 -5.91 6.04 -9.40
CA THR A 16 -5.38 4.90 -8.66
C THR A 16 -3.88 4.77 -8.93
N PRO A 17 -3.03 4.83 -7.88
CA PRO A 17 -1.61 4.55 -8.00
C PRO A 17 -1.36 3.14 -8.55
N ASN A 18 -0.54 3.02 -9.58
CA ASN A 18 -0.10 1.73 -10.14
C ASN A 18 1.25 1.34 -9.51
N THR A 19 1.26 0.30 -8.69
CA THR A 19 2.48 -0.19 -8.01
C THR A 19 3.51 -0.77 -8.98
N SER A 20 3.13 -1.10 -10.21
CA SER A 20 4.06 -1.58 -11.26
C SER A 20 5.07 -0.52 -11.68
N TYR A 21 4.75 0.77 -11.48
CA TYR A 21 5.62 1.91 -11.76
C TYR A 21 6.24 2.49 -10.49
N PHE A 22 6.39 1.67 -9.44
CA PHE A 22 6.98 2.11 -8.19
C PHE A 22 8.43 2.57 -8.39
N PHE A 23 8.71 3.82 -8.01
CA PHE A 23 10.06 4.36 -7.93
C PHE A 23 10.55 4.38 -6.47
N GLY A 24 11.52 3.54 -6.17
CA GLY A 24 12.06 3.35 -4.83
C GLY A 24 13.07 4.43 -4.44
N LEU A 25 12.58 5.61 -4.07
CA LEU A 25 13.40 6.64 -3.42
C LEU A 25 14.07 6.07 -2.15
N PRO A 26 15.23 6.62 -1.73
CA PRO A 26 15.92 6.16 -0.53
C PRO A 26 15.00 6.03 0.70
N SER A 27 14.18 7.05 0.96
CA SER A 27 13.20 7.05 2.05
C SER A 27 12.13 5.97 1.93
N HIS A 28 11.70 5.61 0.71
CA HIS A 28 10.75 4.52 0.51
C HIS A 28 11.39 3.16 0.83
N ASN A 29 12.65 2.97 0.43
CA ASN A 29 13.38 1.73 0.67
C ASN A 29 13.67 1.55 2.17
N GLU A 30 14.09 2.62 2.85
CA GLU A 30 14.28 2.62 4.31
C GLU A 30 12.98 2.28 5.04
N ALA A 31 11.87 2.94 4.69
CA ALA A 31 10.56 2.65 5.29
C ALA A 31 10.12 1.20 5.05
N MET A 32 10.35 0.65 3.86
CA MET A 32 10.04 -0.75 3.55
C MET A 32 10.88 -1.71 4.39
N GLN A 33 12.18 -1.44 4.57
CA GLN A 33 13.05 -2.27 5.42
C GLN A 33 12.60 -2.27 6.88
N VAL A 34 12.20 -1.12 7.40
CA VAL A 34 11.64 -1.01 8.76
C VAL A 34 10.36 -1.85 8.88
N LEU A 35 9.43 -1.72 7.93
CA LEU A 35 8.17 -2.47 7.92
C LEU A 35 8.40 -3.98 7.87
N LEU A 36 9.27 -4.45 6.96
CA LEU A 36 9.60 -5.87 6.83
C LEU A 36 10.30 -6.43 8.07
N THR A 37 11.15 -5.62 8.72
CA THR A 37 11.83 -6.03 9.96
C THR A 37 10.82 -6.19 11.09
N ALA A 38 9.95 -5.20 11.28
CA ALA A 38 8.93 -5.21 12.32
C ALA A 38 7.91 -6.36 12.14
N LEU A 39 7.57 -6.71 10.90
CA LEU A 39 6.76 -7.91 10.60
C LEU A 39 7.47 -9.21 10.99
N LYS A 40 8.78 -9.31 10.77
CA LYS A 40 9.58 -10.50 11.13
C LYS A 40 9.76 -10.64 12.64
N THR A 41 9.86 -9.53 13.37
CA THR A 41 10.02 -9.53 14.84
C THR A 41 8.69 -9.66 15.59
N GLY A 42 7.56 -9.50 14.89
CA GLY A 42 6.23 -9.56 15.49
C GLY A 42 5.85 -8.32 16.29
N GLU A 43 6.37 -7.15 15.92
CA GLU A 43 5.95 -5.88 16.53
C GLU A 43 4.45 -5.62 16.33
N GLY A 44 3.77 -5.17 17.38
CA GLY A 44 2.31 -5.08 17.37
C GLY A 44 1.72 -3.92 16.56
N PHE A 45 2.37 -2.76 16.54
CA PHE A 45 1.85 -1.57 15.85
C PHE A 45 2.96 -0.78 15.17
N ILE A 46 2.77 -0.50 13.88
CA ILE A 46 3.71 0.29 13.07
C ILE A 46 2.92 1.42 12.41
N LYS A 47 3.49 2.63 12.42
CA LYS A 47 2.88 3.82 11.80
C LYS A 47 3.81 4.40 10.75
N VAL A 48 3.31 4.53 9.53
CA VAL A 48 4.02 5.23 8.43
C VAL A 48 3.58 6.69 8.39
N THR A 49 4.53 7.62 8.50
CA THR A 49 4.28 9.07 8.48
C THR A 49 5.05 9.76 7.35
N GLY A 50 4.69 11.01 7.06
CA GLY A 50 5.26 11.80 5.97
C GLY A 50 4.26 12.81 5.41
N GLU A 51 4.75 13.78 4.65
CA GLU A 51 3.94 14.86 4.07
C GLU A 51 2.94 14.37 3.02
N VAL A 52 1.99 15.22 2.64
CA VAL A 52 1.01 14.89 1.60
C VAL A 52 1.75 14.60 0.29
N GLY A 53 1.38 13.52 -0.40
CA GLY A 53 2.01 13.15 -1.67
C GLY A 53 3.30 12.34 -1.58
N THR A 54 3.86 12.08 -0.39
CA THR A 54 5.13 11.34 -0.23
C THR A 54 5.03 9.81 -0.38
N GLY A 55 3.96 9.29 -0.99
CA GLY A 55 3.86 7.85 -1.29
C GLY A 55 3.52 6.93 -0.11
N LYS A 56 3.06 7.44 1.05
CA LYS A 56 2.66 6.61 2.21
C LYS A 56 1.71 5.45 1.83
N THR A 57 0.61 5.77 1.14
CA THR A 57 -0.36 4.77 0.67
C THR A 57 0.24 3.80 -0.34
N LEU A 58 1.16 4.29 -1.17
CA LEU A 58 1.86 3.47 -2.17
C LEU A 58 2.76 2.43 -1.48
N ILE A 59 3.51 2.83 -0.45
CA ILE A 59 4.35 1.92 0.34
C ILE A 59 3.50 0.86 1.03
N CYS A 60 2.39 1.22 1.68
CA CYS A 60 1.52 0.24 2.33
C CYS A 60 0.96 -0.79 1.32
N ARG A 61 0.57 -0.35 0.12
CA ARG A 61 0.11 -1.27 -0.94
C ARG A 61 1.23 -2.13 -1.48
N LYS A 62 2.43 -1.56 -1.66
CA LYS A 62 3.60 -2.31 -2.08
C LYS A 62 3.96 -3.40 -1.07
N LEU A 63 3.90 -3.08 0.23
CA LEU A 63 4.14 -4.06 1.29
C LEU A 63 3.18 -5.24 1.17
N LEU A 64 1.87 -4.97 1.02
CA LEU A 64 0.86 -6.03 0.85
C LEU A 64 1.14 -6.92 -0.35
N ASN A 65 1.65 -6.36 -1.45
CA ASN A 65 2.02 -7.12 -2.65
C ASN A 65 3.30 -7.95 -2.48
N GLU A 66 4.17 -7.59 -1.53
CA GLU A 66 5.45 -8.26 -1.24
C GLU A 66 5.37 -9.19 -0.02
N LEU A 67 4.21 -9.23 0.66
CA LEU A 67 4.00 -10.13 1.78
C LEU A 67 4.09 -11.59 1.31
N PRO A 68 4.90 -12.43 1.99
CA PRO A 68 4.92 -13.86 1.74
C PRO A 68 3.57 -14.54 1.98
N ASP A 69 3.31 -15.65 1.29
CA ASP A 69 2.03 -16.40 1.34
C ASP A 69 1.64 -16.93 2.73
N TYR A 70 2.60 -17.01 3.66
CA TYR A 70 2.32 -17.43 5.03
C TYR A 70 1.75 -16.30 5.91
N PHE A 71 1.67 -15.06 5.39
CA PHE A 71 0.93 -13.99 6.02
C PHE A 71 -0.52 -13.99 5.53
N VAL A 72 -1.43 -13.81 6.47
CA VAL A 72 -2.81 -13.45 6.17
C VAL A 72 -2.95 -11.95 6.40
N ALA A 73 -3.35 -11.22 5.36
CA ALA A 73 -3.47 -9.76 5.41
C ALA A 73 -4.92 -9.33 5.15
N ALA A 74 -5.35 -8.27 5.84
CA ALA A 74 -6.61 -7.59 5.58
C ALA A 74 -6.33 -6.11 5.30
N TYR A 75 -6.84 -5.58 4.19
CA TYR A 75 -6.65 -4.18 3.84
C TYR A 75 -7.89 -3.35 4.13
N VAL A 76 -7.79 -2.42 5.09
CA VAL A 76 -8.91 -1.53 5.47
C VAL A 76 -8.58 -0.08 5.07
N PRO A 77 -8.98 0.37 3.87
CA PRO A 77 -8.62 1.70 3.36
C PRO A 77 -9.46 2.84 3.96
N ASN A 78 -10.66 2.55 4.49
CA ASN A 78 -11.53 3.56 5.07
C ASN A 78 -11.27 3.68 6.59
N PRO A 79 -10.72 4.81 7.07
CA PRO A 79 -10.51 5.02 8.50
C PRO A 79 -11.80 5.42 9.24
N MET A 80 -12.84 5.86 8.52
CA MET A 80 -14.11 6.33 9.10
C MET A 80 -15.12 5.18 9.21
N LEU A 81 -14.78 4.17 9.99
CA LEU A 81 -15.64 3.02 10.26
C LEU A 81 -16.04 2.99 11.74
N SER A 82 -17.31 2.72 12.01
CA SER A 82 -17.75 2.34 13.36
C SER A 82 -17.16 0.98 13.76
N PRO A 83 -17.15 0.62 15.05
CA PRO A 83 -16.62 -0.67 15.50
C PRO A 83 -17.26 -1.88 14.81
N THR A 84 -18.55 -1.81 14.49
CA THR A 84 -19.26 -2.89 13.78
C THR A 84 -18.86 -2.96 12.31
N GLU A 85 -18.70 -1.82 11.66
CA GLU A 85 -18.26 -1.78 10.26
C GLU A 85 -16.82 -2.22 10.11
N LEU A 86 -15.93 -1.87 11.04
CA LEU A 86 -14.55 -2.35 11.05
C LEU A 86 -14.50 -3.88 11.15
N ARG A 87 -15.25 -4.48 12.08
CA ARG A 87 -15.33 -5.95 12.20
C ARG A 87 -15.81 -6.60 10.90
N ARG A 88 -16.83 -6.03 10.26
CA ARG A 88 -17.34 -6.51 8.97
C ARG A 88 -16.31 -6.36 7.85
N ALA A 89 -15.61 -5.23 7.80
CA ALA A 89 -14.58 -4.98 6.79
C ALA A 89 -13.42 -5.98 6.92
N VAL A 90 -12.96 -6.23 8.15
CA VAL A 90 -11.92 -7.23 8.41
C VAL A 90 -12.40 -8.64 8.05
N ALA A 91 -13.62 -9.02 8.46
CA ALA A 91 -14.18 -10.33 8.10
C ALA A 91 -14.27 -10.52 6.58
N ASN A 92 -14.78 -9.52 5.86
CA ASN A 92 -14.90 -9.59 4.39
C ASN A 92 -13.55 -9.74 3.68
N GLU A 93 -12.49 -9.10 4.19
CA GLU A 93 -11.14 -9.21 3.62
C GLU A 93 -10.48 -10.57 3.89
N LEU A 94 -10.78 -11.20 5.02
CA LEU A 94 -10.17 -12.47 5.42
C LEU A 94 -10.90 -13.71 4.88
N GLY A 95 -12.12 -13.55 4.35
CA GLY A 95 -12.97 -14.65 3.90
C GLY A 95 -13.69 -15.37 5.05
#